data_AF-A0A6C0JUM2-F1
#
_entry.id   AF-A0A6C0JUM2-F1
#
_cell.length_a   1.000
_cell.length_b   1.000
_cell.length_c   1.000
_cell.angle_alpha   90.00
_cell.angle_beta   90.00
_cell.angle_gamma   90.00
#
_symmetry.space_group_name_H-M   'P 1'
#
loop_
_entity.id
_entity.type
_entity.pdbx_description
1 polymer ?
#
loop_
_entity_poly.entity_id
_entity_poly.type
_entity_poly.pdbx_seq_one_letter_code
_entity_poly.pdbx_strand_id
1 'polypeptide(L)'
;MAKVLADNYNIFIVFNECLDDYSGKTRAEMELQRRPNGKTLWYEFQMEKLNLLDWVFTADPDTATTEGVFYLDSDLCFFAPLPKIPDHVKVAVSPHMIRQRDEARFGKYNGGCLWVCTQRAINAWREACPASRFHEQAALECFDEPEWSNIIYHFPAQVNYGWWRMWQGSTHPSELQAKWAVTETAVTIDSQPLQTVHTHFYNPSDMATKTFNNFVINKLAAISTPQAAALLQLIKIE
;
A
#
# COMPACT_ATOMS: atom_id res chain seq x y z
N MET A 1 0.61 -21.21 1.57
CA MET A 1 1.87 -20.49 1.81
C MET A 1 1.89 -19.78 3.17
N ALA A 2 0.84 -19.02 3.52
CA ALA A 2 0.70 -18.35 4.83
C ALA A 2 0.91 -19.27 6.06
N LYS A 3 0.33 -20.48 6.04
CA LYS A 3 0.45 -21.46 7.13
C LYS A 3 1.88 -22.00 7.37
N VAL A 4 2.76 -21.96 6.38
CA VAL A 4 4.13 -22.49 6.47
C VAL A 4 5.11 -21.45 7.06
N LEU A 5 4.75 -20.16 7.04
CA LEU A 5 5.58 -19.08 7.57
C LEU A 5 5.31 -18.78 9.06
N ALA A 6 4.11 -19.11 9.54
CA ALA A 6 3.69 -18.81 10.92
C ALA A 6 4.56 -19.49 11.99
N ASP A 7 4.97 -20.74 11.75
CA ASP A 7 5.67 -21.58 12.71
C ASP A 7 7.10 -21.09 13.05
N ASN A 8 7.69 -20.21 12.22
CA ASN A 8 9.05 -19.69 12.43
C ASN A 8 9.10 -18.26 13.00
N TYR A 9 7.97 -17.56 13.08
CA TYR A 9 7.94 -16.12 13.38
C TYR A 9 6.92 -15.68 14.43
N ASN A 10 6.32 -16.61 15.19
CA ASN A 10 5.23 -16.31 16.13
C ASN A 10 4.12 -15.44 15.48
N ILE A 11 3.76 -15.73 14.23
CA ILE A 11 2.71 -15.01 13.52
C ILE A 11 1.38 -15.71 13.80
N PHE A 12 0.45 -14.99 14.40
CA PHE A 12 -0.95 -15.42 14.47
C PHE A 12 -1.69 -14.92 13.24
N ILE A 13 -2.34 -15.83 12.52
CA ILE A 13 -3.08 -15.51 11.29
C ILE A 13 -4.56 -15.72 11.58
N VAL A 14 -5.33 -14.66 11.44
CA VAL A 14 -6.79 -14.69 11.52
C VAL A 14 -7.36 -14.31 10.16
N PHE A 15 -8.39 -15.04 9.75
CA PHE A 15 -9.08 -14.82 8.49
C PHE A 15 -10.43 -14.16 8.76
N ASN A 16 -10.74 -13.13 7.98
CA ASN A 16 -12.08 -12.55 7.89
C ASN A 16 -12.54 -12.68 6.44
N GLU A 17 -13.46 -13.60 6.18
CA GLU A 17 -14.00 -13.87 4.84
C GLU A 17 -15.09 -12.84 4.51
N CYS A 18 -14.67 -11.66 4.04
CA CYS A 18 -15.58 -10.56 3.68
C CYS A 18 -15.65 -10.26 2.18
N LEU A 19 -14.93 -11.03 1.34
CA LEU A 19 -14.78 -10.73 -0.09
C LEU A 19 -15.61 -11.62 -1.04
N ASP A 20 -16.39 -12.56 -0.52
CA ASP A 20 -17.14 -13.54 -1.32
C ASP A 20 -18.11 -12.89 -2.31
N ASP A 21 -18.78 -11.81 -1.92
CA ASP A 21 -19.72 -11.05 -2.75
C ASP A 21 -19.08 -10.46 -4.02
N TYR A 22 -17.77 -10.27 -4.01
CA TYR A 22 -16.99 -9.69 -5.10
C TYR A 22 -16.31 -10.76 -5.96
N SER A 23 -16.27 -12.01 -5.49
CA SER A 23 -15.55 -13.11 -6.14
C SER A 23 -16.08 -13.41 -7.54
N GLY A 24 -15.15 -13.74 -8.44
CA GLY A 24 -15.46 -14.08 -9.84
C GLY A 24 -15.90 -12.90 -10.72
N LYS A 25 -15.79 -11.66 -10.23
CA LYS A 25 -16.15 -10.45 -10.99
C LYS A 25 -14.90 -9.65 -11.35
N THR A 26 -14.88 -9.12 -12.57
CA THR A 26 -13.93 -8.12 -12.99
C THR A 26 -14.29 -6.75 -12.43
N ARG A 27 -13.31 -5.84 -12.38
CA ARG A 27 -13.54 -4.43 -12.04
C ARG A 27 -14.64 -3.80 -12.91
N ALA A 28 -14.61 -4.03 -14.23
CA ALA A 28 -15.59 -3.46 -15.15
C ALA A 28 -17.02 -3.93 -14.82
N GLU A 29 -17.20 -5.22 -14.51
CA GLU A 29 -18.50 -5.74 -14.07
C GLU A 29 -18.95 -5.14 -12.74
N MET A 30 -18.03 -4.94 -11.79
CA MET A 30 -18.33 -4.32 -10.51
C MET A 30 -18.67 -2.82 -10.63
N GLU A 31 -18.05 -2.10 -11.57
CA GLU A 31 -18.35 -0.69 -11.84
C GLU A 31 -19.74 -0.50 -12.48
N LEU A 32 -20.25 -1.50 -13.21
CA LEU A 32 -21.58 -1.47 -13.83
C LEU A 32 -22.71 -1.88 -12.87
N GLN A 33 -22.41 -2.66 -11.84
CA GLN A 33 -23.40 -3.13 -10.87
C GLN A 33 -23.68 -2.06 -9.80
N ARG A 34 -24.84 -1.41 -9.86
CA ARG A 34 -25.30 -0.46 -8.84
C ARG A 34 -26.09 -1.15 -7.73
N ARG A 35 -25.92 -0.65 -6.51
CA ARG A 35 -26.62 -1.06 -5.29
C ARG A 35 -27.78 -0.10 -5.00
N PRO A 36 -28.74 -0.47 -4.12
CA PRO A 36 -29.88 0.38 -3.80
C PRO A 36 -29.50 1.77 -3.24
N ASN A 37 -28.33 1.88 -2.59
CA ASN A 37 -27.75 3.14 -2.09
C ASN A 37 -27.15 4.04 -3.21
N GLY A 38 -27.26 3.62 -4.48
CA GLY A 38 -26.74 4.32 -5.65
C GLY A 38 -25.24 4.13 -5.92
N LYS A 39 -24.48 3.52 -5.00
CA LYS A 39 -23.06 3.20 -5.17
C LYS A 39 -22.89 1.94 -6.03
N THR A 40 -21.69 1.75 -6.57
CA THR A 40 -21.36 0.57 -7.37
C THR A 40 -20.82 -0.53 -6.46
N LEU A 41 -20.88 -1.78 -6.93
CA LEU A 41 -20.24 -2.91 -6.26
C LEU A 41 -18.72 -2.68 -6.11
N TRP A 42 -18.10 -2.03 -7.10
CA TRP A 42 -16.70 -1.63 -7.03
C TRP A 42 -16.42 -0.64 -5.91
N TYR A 43 -17.33 0.31 -5.67
CA TYR A 43 -17.20 1.24 -4.54
C TYR A 43 -17.24 0.48 -3.21
N GLU A 44 -18.16 -0.46 -3.03
CA GLU A 44 -18.24 -1.28 -1.80
C GLU A 44 -16.98 -2.12 -1.60
N PHE A 45 -16.48 -2.76 -2.66
CA PHE A 45 -15.22 -3.50 -2.63
C PHE A 45 -14.04 -2.64 -2.14
N GLN A 46 -13.94 -1.40 -2.63
CA GLN A 46 -12.88 -0.48 -2.18
C GLN A 46 -13.04 -0.07 -0.71
N MET A 47 -14.28 -0.03 -0.19
CA MET A 47 -14.56 0.30 1.20
C MET A 47 -14.25 -0.84 2.18
N GLU A 48 -14.05 -2.08 1.71
CA GLU A 48 -13.71 -3.22 2.58
C GLU A 48 -12.42 -3.02 3.36
N LYS A 49 -11.51 -2.18 2.84
CA LYS A 49 -10.31 -1.74 3.56
C LYS A 49 -10.65 -1.12 4.92
N LEU A 50 -11.65 -0.24 4.97
CA LEU A 50 -12.08 0.41 6.20
C LEU A 50 -12.87 -0.55 7.09
N ASN A 51 -13.67 -1.45 6.50
CA ASN A 51 -14.42 -2.46 7.25
C ASN A 51 -13.48 -3.46 7.94
N LEU A 52 -12.39 -3.86 7.26
CA LEU A 52 -11.36 -4.72 7.82
C LEU A 52 -10.64 -4.03 8.97
N LEU A 53 -10.30 -2.74 8.83
CA LEU A 53 -9.72 -1.97 9.93
C LEU A 53 -10.67 -1.88 11.13
N ASP A 54 -11.95 -1.57 10.91
CA ASP A 54 -12.97 -1.57 11.97
C ASP A 54 -13.03 -2.92 12.67
N TRP A 55 -13.03 -4.02 11.91
CA TRP A 55 -13.05 -5.38 12.45
C TRP A 55 -11.84 -5.64 13.37
N VAL A 56 -10.63 -5.23 12.96
CA VAL A 56 -9.41 -5.36 13.77
C VAL A 56 -9.46 -4.55 15.07
N PHE A 57 -10.22 -3.44 15.13
CA PHE A 57 -10.36 -2.65 16.37
C PHE A 57 -11.57 -3.01 17.22
N THR A 58 -12.58 -3.69 16.68
CA THR A 58 -13.90 -3.79 17.34
C THR A 58 -14.47 -5.20 17.48
N ALA A 59 -14.07 -6.17 16.66
CA ALA A 59 -14.93 -7.32 16.41
C ALA A 59 -14.65 -8.56 17.26
N ASP A 60 -13.50 -8.68 17.92
CA ASP A 60 -13.15 -9.89 18.67
C ASP A 60 -12.07 -9.59 19.73
N PRO A 61 -12.20 -10.00 21.01
CA PRO A 61 -11.11 -9.93 21.97
C PRO A 61 -9.78 -10.54 21.49
N ASP A 62 -9.84 -11.54 20.60
CA ASP A 62 -8.67 -12.24 20.07
C ASP A 62 -7.97 -11.46 18.93
N THR A 63 -8.63 -10.47 18.32
CA THR A 63 -8.06 -9.64 17.22
C THR A 63 -8.01 -8.15 17.55
N ALA A 64 -8.79 -7.71 18.54
CA ALA A 64 -8.85 -6.34 19.01
C ALA A 64 -7.47 -5.92 19.51
N THR A 65 -6.90 -4.92 18.85
CA THR A 65 -5.64 -4.34 19.25
C THR A 65 -5.83 -2.88 19.69
N THR A 66 -5.14 -2.50 20.75
CA THR A 66 -4.94 -1.09 21.11
C THR A 66 -3.65 -0.52 20.50
N GLU A 67 -2.84 -1.39 19.90
CA GLU A 67 -1.67 -1.02 19.12
C GLU A 67 -2.08 -0.57 17.73
N GLY A 68 -1.17 0.08 17.02
CA GLY A 68 -1.45 0.47 15.65
C GLY A 68 -1.35 -0.66 14.64
N VAL A 69 -2.14 -0.54 13.58
CA VAL A 69 -2.32 -1.53 12.52
C VAL A 69 -1.74 -0.99 11.23
N PHE A 70 -0.88 -1.79 10.58
CA PHE A 70 -0.52 -1.57 9.19
C PHE A 70 -1.59 -2.16 8.27
N TYR A 71 -2.11 -1.36 7.35
CA TYR A 71 -2.82 -1.86 6.19
C TYR A 71 -1.86 -1.86 4.99
N LEU A 72 -1.85 -2.98 4.27
CA LEU A 72 -0.92 -3.27 3.18
C LEU A 72 -1.71 -3.95 2.04
N ASP A 73 -1.70 -3.36 0.85
CA ASP A 73 -2.21 -4.02 -0.35
C ASP A 73 -1.37 -5.29 -0.65
N SER A 74 -2.02 -6.30 -1.23
CA SER A 74 -1.43 -7.63 -1.43
C SER A 74 -0.31 -7.69 -2.47
N ASP A 75 -0.16 -6.65 -3.28
CA ASP A 75 0.85 -6.49 -4.32
C ASP A 75 2.04 -5.60 -3.86
N LEU A 76 2.18 -5.42 -2.55
CA LEU A 76 3.39 -4.92 -1.92
C LEU A 76 4.44 -6.04 -1.73
N CYS A 77 5.67 -5.73 -2.10
CA CYS A 77 6.83 -6.58 -1.89
C CYS A 77 7.79 -5.93 -0.89
N PHE A 78 8.19 -6.68 0.14
CA PHE A 78 9.05 -6.21 1.23
C PHE A 78 10.52 -6.49 0.96
N PHE A 79 11.33 -5.45 1.08
CA PHE A 79 12.78 -5.45 0.87
C PHE A 79 13.53 -5.26 2.21
N ALA A 80 12.83 -4.77 3.23
CA ALA A 80 13.33 -4.56 4.58
C ALA A 80 12.17 -4.72 5.59
N PRO A 81 12.45 -4.72 6.92
CA PRO A 81 11.41 -4.71 7.94
C PRO A 81 10.45 -3.52 7.79
N LEU A 82 9.26 -3.65 8.38
CA LEU A 82 8.27 -2.57 8.44
C LEU A 82 8.86 -1.29 9.04
N PRO A 83 8.43 -0.10 8.56
CA PRO A 83 8.86 1.17 9.13
C PRO A 83 8.45 1.27 10.60
N LYS A 84 9.30 1.92 11.40
CA LYS A 84 8.93 2.31 12.77
C LYS A 84 8.03 3.54 12.70
N ILE A 85 6.96 3.53 13.50
CA ILE A 85 6.04 4.65 13.64
C ILE A 85 6.42 5.45 14.88
N PRO A 86 6.54 6.80 14.81
CA PRO A 86 6.79 7.61 16.00
C PRO A 86 5.63 7.53 17.01
N ASP A 87 5.93 7.41 18.31
CA ASP A 87 4.93 7.10 19.36
C ASP A 87 3.75 8.08 19.46
N HIS A 88 3.96 9.36 19.11
CA HIS A 88 2.92 10.39 19.18
C HIS A 88 1.93 10.34 18.00
N VAL A 89 2.27 9.61 16.94
CA VAL A 89 1.51 9.56 15.69
C VAL A 89 0.27 8.68 15.87
N LYS A 90 -0.83 9.10 15.23
CA LYS A 90 -2.10 8.37 15.19
C LYS A 90 -2.44 7.82 13.82
N VAL A 91 -1.84 8.39 12.77
CA VAL A 91 -1.99 7.97 11.38
C VAL A 91 -0.66 8.12 10.66
N ALA A 92 -0.24 7.11 9.90
CA ALA A 92 0.80 7.27 8.90
C ALA A 92 0.26 6.97 7.50
N VAL A 93 0.54 7.86 6.55
CA VAL A 93 0.09 7.72 5.15
C VAL A 93 1.29 7.73 4.21
N SER A 94 1.13 7.09 3.05
CA SER A 94 2.15 7.06 2.00
C SER A 94 1.93 8.17 0.97
N PRO A 95 2.78 9.22 0.91
CA PRO A 95 2.69 10.22 -0.14
C PRO A 95 2.79 9.58 -1.54
N HIS A 96 1.89 9.96 -2.43
CA HIS A 96 1.83 9.40 -3.78
C HIS A 96 3.07 9.83 -4.60
N MET A 97 3.52 11.08 -4.40
CA MET A 97 4.68 11.69 -5.05
C MET A 97 4.60 11.65 -6.58
N ILE A 98 3.45 12.03 -7.12
CA ILE A 98 3.19 12.14 -8.56
C ILE A 98 2.93 13.61 -8.94
N ARG A 99 2.78 13.91 -10.24
CA ARG A 99 2.48 15.28 -10.70
C ARG A 99 1.15 15.74 -10.14
N GLN A 100 1.04 17.04 -9.84
CA GLN A 100 -0.16 17.66 -9.28
C GLN A 100 -1.45 17.34 -10.05
N ARG A 101 -1.39 17.27 -11.39
CA ARG A 101 -2.57 16.91 -12.21
C ARG A 101 -3.08 15.48 -11.94
N ASP A 102 -2.16 14.57 -11.61
CA ASP A 102 -2.46 13.16 -11.36
C ASP A 102 -2.86 12.99 -9.89
N GLU A 103 -2.27 13.75 -8.96
CA GLU A 103 -2.76 13.88 -7.58
C GLU A 103 -4.20 14.43 -7.56
N ALA A 104 -4.50 15.45 -8.36
CA ALA A 104 -5.84 16.00 -8.51
C ALA A 104 -6.86 14.97 -9.03
N ARG A 105 -6.41 13.85 -9.61
CA ARG A 105 -7.28 12.74 -9.99
C ARG A 105 -7.32 11.62 -8.95
N PHE A 106 -6.17 11.22 -8.42
CA PHE A 106 -6.02 9.97 -7.66
C PHE A 106 -5.84 10.15 -6.15
N GLY A 107 -5.55 11.37 -5.70
CA GLY A 107 -5.17 11.65 -4.32
C GLY A 107 -3.67 11.94 -4.16
N LYS A 108 -3.35 12.78 -3.18
CA LYS A 108 -2.00 13.09 -2.68
C LYS A 108 -1.34 11.89 -2.00
N TYR A 109 -2.12 10.95 -1.50
CA TYR A 109 -1.67 9.72 -0.86
C TYR A 109 -2.04 8.49 -1.68
N ASN A 110 -1.22 7.45 -1.61
CA ASN A 110 -1.55 6.13 -2.13
C ASN A 110 -2.16 5.27 -1.01
N GLY A 111 -3.27 4.60 -1.29
CA GLY A 111 -4.05 3.86 -0.30
C GLY A 111 -3.50 2.48 0.05
N GLY A 112 -2.44 2.02 -0.64
CA GLY A 112 -1.95 0.66 -0.50
C GLY A 112 -1.02 0.42 0.68
N CYS A 113 -0.54 1.46 1.36
CA CYS A 113 0.26 1.32 2.57
C CYS A 113 -0.04 2.48 3.52
N LEU A 114 -0.64 2.16 4.66
CA LEU A 114 -0.91 3.11 5.73
C LEU A 114 -0.81 2.43 7.10
N TRP A 115 -0.76 3.25 8.14
CA TRP A 115 -0.86 2.79 9.53
C TRP A 115 -1.85 3.66 10.29
N VAL A 116 -2.66 3.04 11.15
CA VAL A 116 -3.61 3.74 12.03
C VAL A 116 -3.64 3.09 13.40
N CYS A 117 -3.85 3.87 14.47
CA CYS A 117 -3.98 3.30 15.82
C CYS A 117 -5.22 3.77 16.57
N THR A 118 -6.19 4.39 15.87
CA THR A 118 -7.42 4.86 16.51
C THR A 118 -8.64 4.68 15.61
N GLN A 119 -9.77 4.32 16.23
CA GLN A 119 -11.07 4.30 15.58
C GLN A 119 -11.46 5.68 15.02
N ARG A 120 -11.05 6.76 15.70
CA ARG A 120 -11.27 8.14 15.24
C ARG A 120 -10.68 8.37 13.84
N ALA A 121 -9.47 7.87 13.58
CA ALA A 121 -8.84 8.01 12.27
C ALA A 121 -9.62 7.26 11.18
N ILE A 122 -10.07 6.04 11.48
CA ILE A 122 -10.86 5.23 10.53
C ILE A 122 -12.20 5.92 10.23
N ASN A 123 -12.88 6.44 11.26
CA ASN A 123 -14.13 7.17 11.09
C ASN A 123 -13.96 8.44 10.26
N ALA A 124 -12.92 9.24 10.52
CA ALA A 124 -12.63 10.45 9.73
C ALA A 124 -12.39 10.10 8.25
N TRP A 125 -11.63 9.04 7.99
CA TRP A 125 -11.42 8.56 6.62
C TRP A 125 -12.72 8.09 5.95
N ARG A 126 -13.54 7.33 6.68
CA ARG A 126 -14.84 6.84 6.22
C ARG A 126 -15.80 7.99 5.90
N GLU A 127 -15.84 9.03 6.73
CA GLU A 127 -16.66 10.23 6.55
C GLU A 127 -16.22 11.06 5.34
N ALA A 128 -14.94 11.02 4.97
CA ALA A 128 -14.42 11.70 3.78
C ALA A 128 -14.70 10.94 2.47
N CYS A 129 -14.89 9.61 2.52
CA CYS A 129 -15.08 8.77 1.33
C CYS A 129 -16.26 9.17 0.41
N PRO A 130 -17.43 9.62 0.91
CA PRO A 130 -18.53 10.07 0.07
C PRO A 130 -18.19 11.24 -0.87
N ALA A 131 -17.28 12.14 -0.46
CA ALA A 131 -16.83 13.30 -1.24
C ALA A 131 -15.58 13.00 -2.08
N SER A 132 -15.01 11.81 -1.94
CA SER A 132 -13.77 11.45 -2.60
C SER A 132 -13.94 11.27 -4.11
N ARG A 133 -12.98 11.84 -4.85
CA ARG A 133 -12.87 11.73 -6.31
C ARG A 133 -12.25 10.41 -6.78
N PHE A 134 -11.64 9.66 -5.88
CA PHE A 134 -10.98 8.40 -6.20
C PHE A 134 -11.12 7.41 -5.04
N HIS A 135 -12.36 6.90 -4.89
CA HIS A 135 -12.72 5.86 -3.92
C HIS A 135 -12.25 6.21 -2.50
N GLU A 136 -11.71 5.26 -1.74
CA GLU A 136 -11.12 5.56 -0.43
C GLU A 136 -9.82 6.40 -0.54
N GLN A 137 -9.10 6.30 -1.65
CA GLN A 137 -7.70 6.72 -1.67
C GLN A 137 -7.54 8.23 -1.62
N ALA A 138 -8.31 8.95 -2.44
CA ALA A 138 -8.29 10.41 -2.36
C ALA A 138 -8.93 10.93 -1.05
N ALA A 139 -9.69 10.11 -0.32
CA ALA A 139 -10.25 10.48 0.97
C ALA A 139 -9.20 10.55 2.09
N LEU A 140 -8.01 9.94 1.90
CA LEU A 140 -6.89 10.05 2.85
C LEU A 140 -6.41 11.49 3.03
N GLU A 141 -6.74 12.40 2.10
CA GLU A 141 -6.46 13.83 2.23
C GLU A 141 -7.18 14.49 3.41
N CYS A 142 -8.19 13.84 4.02
CA CYS A 142 -8.78 14.31 5.28
C CYS A 142 -7.76 14.44 6.42
N PHE A 143 -6.65 13.69 6.36
CA PHE A 143 -5.59 13.78 7.36
C PHE A 143 -4.66 14.99 7.15
N ASP A 144 -4.86 15.82 6.12
CA ASP A 144 -4.20 17.12 5.99
C ASP A 144 -4.86 18.21 6.85
N GLU A 145 -6.03 17.95 7.44
CA GLU A 145 -6.74 18.92 8.26
C GLU A 145 -5.95 19.28 9.54
N PRO A 146 -6.09 20.51 10.08
CA PRO A 146 -5.27 21.01 11.19
C PRO A 146 -5.25 20.12 12.43
N GLU A 147 -6.34 19.42 12.72
CA GLU A 147 -6.44 18.51 13.87
C GLU A 147 -5.47 17.31 13.81
N TRP A 148 -5.01 16.93 12.61
CA TRP A 148 -4.09 15.80 12.39
C TRP A 148 -2.63 16.24 12.31
N SER A 149 -2.35 17.54 12.12
CA SER A 149 -1.01 18.07 11.79
C SER A 149 0.13 17.64 12.73
N ASN A 150 -0.14 17.45 14.02
CA ASN A 150 0.85 17.03 15.01
C ASN A 150 0.84 15.52 15.32
N ILE A 151 -0.03 14.76 14.66
CA ILE A 151 -0.24 13.33 14.89
C ILE A 151 -0.31 12.51 13.58
N ILE A 152 0.05 13.12 12.46
CA ILE A 152 0.22 12.47 11.16
C ILE A 152 1.70 12.24 10.89
N TYR A 153 2.03 11.07 10.33
CA TYR A 153 3.33 10.78 9.78
C TYR A 153 3.24 10.53 8.27
N HIS A 154 4.16 11.12 7.52
CA HIS A 154 4.31 10.82 6.10
C HIS A 154 5.44 9.82 5.93
N PHE A 155 5.12 8.64 5.39
CA PHE A 155 6.16 7.68 5.09
C PHE A 155 7.16 8.26 4.09
N PRO A 156 8.46 7.94 4.24
CA PRO A 156 9.47 8.43 3.32
C PRO A 156 9.38 7.70 1.98
N ALA A 157 10.12 8.17 0.98
CA ALA A 157 10.05 7.65 -0.39
C ALA A 157 10.44 6.15 -0.48
N GLN A 158 11.11 5.60 0.52
CA GLN A 158 11.50 4.19 0.58
C GLN A 158 10.32 3.26 0.92
N VAL A 159 9.16 3.80 1.27
CA VAL A 159 7.94 3.04 1.54
C VAL A 159 6.97 3.26 0.38
N ASN A 160 6.31 2.16 0.00
CA ASN A 160 5.25 2.12 -0.99
C ASN A 160 5.70 2.72 -2.33
N TYR A 161 6.92 2.40 -2.77
CA TYR A 161 7.45 2.91 -4.03
C TYR A 161 6.86 2.11 -5.18
N GLY A 162 5.98 2.73 -5.97
CA GLY A 162 5.40 2.12 -7.15
C GLY A 162 5.89 2.68 -8.48
N TRP A 163 5.51 2.01 -9.57
CA TRP A 163 5.82 2.41 -10.94
C TRP A 163 5.32 3.84 -11.26
N TRP A 164 4.17 4.24 -10.69
CA TRP A 164 3.62 5.58 -10.85
C TRP A 164 4.58 6.66 -10.34
N ARG A 165 5.29 6.42 -9.24
CA ARG A 165 6.25 7.40 -8.70
C ARG A 165 7.40 7.61 -9.67
N MET A 166 7.83 6.55 -10.36
CA MET A 166 8.87 6.63 -11.39
C MET A 166 8.40 7.34 -12.67
N TRP A 167 7.17 7.09 -13.12
CA TRP A 167 6.72 7.49 -14.46
C TRP A 167 5.76 8.69 -14.49
N GLN A 168 5.01 8.90 -13.41
CA GLN A 168 4.03 9.97 -13.23
C GLN A 168 4.54 11.09 -12.30
N GLY A 169 5.74 10.96 -11.74
CA GLY A 169 6.42 12.01 -10.96
C GLY A 169 6.76 13.25 -11.78
N SER A 170 6.87 14.41 -11.12
CA SER A 170 7.31 15.67 -11.76
C SER A 170 8.78 15.63 -12.17
N THR A 171 9.61 14.88 -11.43
CA THR A 171 11.01 14.60 -11.74
C THR A 171 11.13 13.62 -12.92
N HIS A 172 12.12 13.83 -13.79
CA HIS A 172 12.34 12.93 -14.92
C HIS A 172 12.73 11.52 -14.43
N PRO A 173 12.26 10.43 -15.07
CA PRO A 173 12.54 9.09 -14.59
C PRO A 173 14.02 8.75 -14.47
N SER A 174 14.89 9.28 -15.34
CA SER A 174 16.34 9.05 -15.25
C SER A 174 16.95 9.64 -13.98
N GLU A 175 16.46 10.79 -13.53
CA GLU A 175 16.90 11.40 -12.27
C GLU A 175 16.41 10.59 -11.08
N LEU A 176 15.17 10.10 -11.12
CA LEU A 176 14.64 9.21 -10.09
C LEU A 176 15.43 7.89 -10.03
N GLN A 177 15.75 7.29 -11.17
CA GLN A 177 16.55 6.07 -11.25
C GLN A 177 18.00 6.28 -10.77
N ALA A 178 18.58 7.46 -10.98
CA ALA A 178 19.93 7.79 -10.49
C ALA A 178 20.02 7.80 -8.95
N LYS A 179 18.89 8.01 -8.26
CA LYS A 179 18.81 7.90 -6.79
C LYS A 179 18.85 6.47 -6.29
N TRP A 180 18.60 5.49 -7.15
CA TRP A 180 18.58 4.08 -6.79
C TRP A 180 19.98 3.47 -6.86
N ALA A 181 20.46 3.00 -5.72
CA ALA A 181 21.73 2.29 -5.60
C ALA A 181 21.52 0.89 -5.02
N VAL A 182 22.56 0.07 -5.13
CA VAL A 182 22.64 -1.26 -4.53
C VAL A 182 23.84 -1.26 -3.61
N THR A 183 23.63 -1.65 -2.37
CA THR A 183 24.68 -1.96 -1.40
C THR A 183 24.91 -3.48 -1.37
N GLU A 184 25.86 -3.95 -0.57
CA GLU A 184 26.09 -5.40 -0.40
C GLU A 184 24.82 -6.16 0.03
N THR A 185 23.93 -5.52 0.79
CA THR A 185 22.80 -6.18 1.45
C THR A 185 21.42 -5.61 1.10
N ALA A 186 21.34 -4.45 0.45
CA ALA A 186 20.07 -3.75 0.23
C ALA A 186 20.03 -2.91 -1.05
N VAL A 187 18.83 -2.75 -1.61
CA VAL A 187 18.52 -1.67 -2.56
C VAL A 187 18.25 -0.41 -1.75
N THR A 188 18.75 0.74 -2.22
CA THR A 188 18.55 2.02 -1.54
C THR A 188 18.02 3.07 -2.49
N ILE A 189 17.27 4.04 -1.96
CA ILE A 189 16.90 5.29 -2.65
C ILE A 189 17.43 6.45 -1.83
N ASP A 190 18.19 7.36 -2.44
CA ASP A 190 18.83 8.48 -1.73
C ASP A 190 19.65 7.98 -0.52
N SER A 191 20.38 6.88 -0.71
CA SER A 191 21.21 6.19 0.31
C SER A 191 20.44 5.62 1.52
N GLN A 192 19.11 5.62 1.50
CA GLN A 192 18.28 4.99 2.53
C GLN A 192 17.74 3.65 2.01
N PRO A 193 17.70 2.58 2.83
CA PRO A 193 17.17 1.27 2.42
C PRO A 193 15.74 1.37 1.91
N LEU A 194 15.51 0.84 0.71
CA LEU A 194 14.17 0.64 0.16
C LEU A 194 13.44 -0.39 1.01
N GLN A 195 12.26 -0.04 1.53
CA GLN A 195 11.50 -0.91 2.41
C GLN A 195 10.44 -1.70 1.65
N THR A 196 9.67 -1.03 0.79
CA THR A 196 8.62 -1.71 0.02
C THR A 196 8.49 -1.18 -1.41
N VAL A 197 8.22 -2.11 -2.32
CA VAL A 197 7.85 -1.85 -3.71
C VAL A 197 6.41 -2.26 -3.93
N HIS A 198 5.61 -1.37 -4.52
CA HIS A 198 4.20 -1.64 -4.84
C HIS A 198 4.07 -1.76 -6.36
N THR A 199 3.81 -2.97 -6.85
CA THR A 199 3.70 -3.20 -8.28
C THR A 199 2.99 -4.51 -8.61
N HIS A 200 2.39 -4.55 -9.79
CA HIS A 200 1.85 -5.78 -10.34
C HIS A 200 2.97 -6.55 -11.05
N PHE A 201 3.72 -7.38 -10.30
CA PHE A 201 4.82 -8.18 -10.88
C PHE A 201 4.38 -9.04 -12.07
N TYR A 202 3.13 -9.51 -12.03
CA TYR A 202 2.56 -10.44 -13.00
C TYR A 202 1.63 -9.79 -14.03
N ASN A 203 1.61 -8.45 -14.17
CA ASN A 203 0.83 -7.80 -15.22
C ASN A 203 1.68 -7.61 -16.50
N PRO A 204 1.47 -8.39 -17.57
CA PRO A 204 2.28 -8.28 -18.78
C PRO A 204 1.83 -7.14 -19.71
N SER A 205 0.66 -6.55 -19.47
CA SER A 205 -0.01 -5.67 -20.45
C SER A 205 0.40 -4.20 -20.34
N ASP A 206 0.82 -3.74 -19.16
CA ASP A 206 1.25 -2.36 -18.95
C ASP A 206 2.78 -2.22 -19.07
N MET A 207 3.23 -1.49 -20.10
CA MET A 207 4.66 -1.28 -20.36
C MET A 207 5.35 -0.48 -19.25
N ALA A 208 4.65 0.44 -18.59
CA ALA A 208 5.22 1.23 -17.49
C ALA A 208 5.53 0.32 -16.29
N THR A 209 4.56 -0.50 -15.89
CA THR A 209 4.73 -1.55 -14.87
C THR A 209 5.82 -2.53 -15.25
N LYS A 210 5.82 -3.08 -16.47
CA LYS A 210 6.84 -4.04 -16.93
C LYS A 210 8.26 -3.47 -16.87
N THR A 211 8.44 -2.24 -17.34
CA THR A 211 9.75 -1.56 -17.34
C THR A 211 10.23 -1.32 -15.90
N PHE A 212 9.32 -0.90 -15.02
CA PHE A 212 9.61 -0.74 -13.61
C PHE A 212 9.97 -2.07 -12.94
N ASN A 213 9.23 -3.14 -13.18
CA ASN A 213 9.50 -4.47 -12.61
C ASN A 213 10.88 -4.98 -13.03
N ASN A 214 11.23 -4.87 -14.32
CA ASN A 214 12.56 -5.24 -14.80
C ASN A 214 13.66 -4.42 -14.13
N PHE A 215 13.45 -3.12 -13.95
CA PHE A 215 14.39 -2.27 -13.23
C PHE A 215 14.59 -2.73 -11.78
N VAL A 216 13.49 -3.02 -11.06
CA VAL A 216 13.53 -3.51 -9.67
C VAL A 216 14.23 -4.87 -9.58
N ILE A 217 13.88 -5.81 -10.47
CA ILE A 217 14.49 -7.15 -10.53
C ILE A 217 16.00 -7.06 -10.78
N ASN A 218 16.43 -6.17 -11.68
CA ASN A 218 17.86 -5.97 -11.95
C ASN A 218 18.61 -5.43 -10.73
N LYS A 219 17.99 -4.52 -9.95
CA LYS A 219 18.58 -4.02 -8.70
C LYS A 219 18.66 -5.11 -7.63
N LEU A 220 17.61 -5.92 -7.49
CA LEU A 220 17.60 -7.06 -6.57
C LEU A 220 18.65 -8.12 -6.95
N ALA A 221 18.80 -8.43 -8.24
CA ALA A 221 19.75 -9.42 -8.74
C ALA A 221 21.21 -9.05 -8.50
N ALA A 222 21.50 -7.78 -8.22
CA ALA A 222 22.83 -7.32 -7.85
C ALA A 222 23.16 -7.51 -6.35
N ILE A 223 22.19 -7.97 -5.54
CA ILE A 223 22.38 -8.25 -4.10
C ILE A 223 22.70 -9.73 -3.91
N SER A 224 23.82 -10.02 -3.24
CA SER A 224 24.33 -11.38 -3.05
C SER A 224 23.89 -11.99 -1.70
N THR A 225 22.64 -11.76 -1.28
CA THR A 225 22.11 -12.33 -0.03
C THR A 225 21.14 -13.48 -0.31
N PRO A 226 21.04 -14.48 0.59
CA PRO A 226 20.04 -15.56 0.47
C PRO A 226 18.60 -15.03 0.39
N GLN A 227 18.29 -13.93 1.09
CA GLN A 227 16.98 -13.29 1.09
C GLN A 227 16.66 -12.68 -0.27
N ALA A 228 17.60 -11.97 -0.89
CA ALA A 228 17.42 -11.42 -2.24
C ALA A 228 17.24 -12.55 -3.27
N ALA A 229 18.02 -13.63 -3.16
CA ALA A 229 17.88 -14.80 -4.03
C ALA A 229 16.50 -15.47 -3.88
N ALA A 230 16.03 -15.67 -2.64
CA ALA A 230 14.71 -16.23 -2.37
C ALA A 230 13.58 -15.33 -2.91
N LEU A 231 13.69 -14.01 -2.70
CA LEU A 231 12.71 -13.06 -3.22
C LEU A 231 12.68 -13.06 -4.76
N LEU A 232 13.84 -13.11 -5.42
CA LEU A 232 13.92 -13.22 -6.87
C LEU A 232 13.30 -14.51 -7.40
N GLN A 233 13.42 -15.62 -6.68
CA GLN A 233 12.74 -16.85 -7.05
C GLN A 233 11.23 -16.66 -6.99
N LEU A 234 10.69 -16.05 -5.92
CA LEU A 234 9.26 -15.77 -5.81
C LEU A 234 8.75 -14.85 -6.93
N ILE A 235 9.49 -13.79 -7.26
CA ILE A 235 9.11 -12.84 -8.31
C ILE A 235 9.22 -13.45 -9.72
N LYS A 236 10.15 -14.38 -9.95
CA LYS A 236 10.39 -15.01 -11.26
C LYS A 236 9.61 -16.30 -11.50
N ILE A 237 8.93 -16.84 -10.49
CA ILE A 237 8.01 -17.98 -10.69
C ILE A 237 6.78 -17.44 -11.45
N GLU A 238 6.89 -17.46 -12.78
CA GLU A 238 5.89 -17.72 -13.83
C GLU A 238 6.41 -17.26 -15.21
#